data_AF-A0A1V2ATX9-F1
#
_entry.id   AF-A0A1V2ATX9-F1
#
_cell.length_a   1.000
_cell.length_b   1.000
_cell.length_c   1.000
_cell.angle_alpha   90.00
_cell.angle_beta   90.00
_cell.angle_gamma   90.00
#
_symmetry.space_group_name_H-M   'P 1'
#
loop_
_entity.id
_entity.type
_entity.pdbx_description
1 polymer ?
#
loop_
_entity_poly.entity_id
_entity_poly.type
_entity_poly.pdbx_seq_one_letter_code
_entity_poly.pdbx_strand_id
1 'polypeptide(L)'
;MKHVFIIGSKGIPAKYGGFETFVEYLTARKQSEDIQYHVSCLAHDNDEFKHNNARCFNVKTPEIGSAKAVAYDILSLKECIRYIKRNSLTNCIVYVLACRIGPFFSFYKNKLEKMGVKVFVNPDGHEWKRSKWSPAIRTYWKISEKLMVKNADLLVCDSKGIESYIKTDYKKYNPKTTFIAYGADVTSSSLK
;
A
#
# COMPACT_ATOMS: atom_id res chain seq x y z
N MET A 1 -8.71 10.91 -16.75
CA MET A 1 -7.65 10.75 -15.73
C MET A 1 -8.15 9.97 -14.51
N LYS A 2 -7.43 8.92 -14.12
CA LYS A 2 -7.61 8.11 -12.91
C LYS A 2 -6.44 8.38 -11.98
N HIS A 3 -6.71 8.66 -10.70
CA HIS A 3 -5.67 8.99 -9.73
C HIS A 3 -5.43 7.78 -8.81
N VAL A 4 -4.20 7.28 -8.75
CA VAL A 4 -3.83 6.14 -7.91
C VAL A 4 -2.82 6.60 -6.86
N PHE A 5 -3.27 6.66 -5.61
CA PHE A 5 -2.46 7.01 -4.45
C PHE A 5 -1.88 5.74 -3.83
N ILE A 6 -0.56 5.58 -3.89
CA ILE A 6 0.15 4.43 -3.36
C ILE A 6 0.74 4.80 -2.00
N ILE A 7 0.33 4.06 -0.97
CA ILE A 7 0.78 4.27 0.41
C ILE A 7 1.57 3.05 0.87
N GLY A 8 2.65 3.27 1.62
CA GLY A 8 3.41 2.19 2.26
C GLY A 8 4.69 1.79 1.52
N SER A 9 4.99 2.43 0.40
CA SER A 9 6.36 2.50 -0.13
C SER A 9 7.18 3.40 0.79
N LYS A 10 8.37 3.00 1.23
CA LYS A 10 9.26 3.88 2.00
C LYS A 10 9.86 4.99 1.14
N GLY A 11 9.87 4.84 -0.17
CA GLY A 11 10.38 5.85 -1.08
C GLY A 11 10.48 5.35 -2.51
N ILE A 12 10.58 6.30 -3.42
CA ILE A 12 10.92 6.09 -4.83
C ILE A 12 11.97 7.16 -5.19
N PRO A 13 13.12 6.85 -5.82
CA PRO A 13 13.48 5.57 -6.43
C PRO A 13 13.63 4.40 -5.46
N ALA A 14 13.53 3.16 -5.97
CA ALA A 14 13.65 1.96 -5.15
C ALA A 14 15.02 1.82 -4.46
N LYS A 15 15.01 1.80 -3.13
CA LYS A 15 16.23 1.66 -2.30
C LYS A 15 16.12 0.65 -1.15
N TYR A 16 14.93 0.12 -0.88
CA TYR A 16 14.65 -0.56 0.39
C TYR A 16 14.23 -2.03 0.25
N GLY A 17 13.31 -2.35 -0.67
CA GLY A 17 12.80 -3.71 -0.79
C GLY A 17 11.74 -3.89 -1.88
N GLY A 18 11.00 -5.00 -1.77
CA GLY A 18 10.09 -5.47 -2.82
C GLY A 18 8.95 -4.49 -3.15
N PHE A 19 8.37 -3.82 -2.15
CA PHE A 19 7.33 -2.82 -2.41
C PHE A 19 7.89 -1.60 -3.14
N GLU A 20 9.08 -1.13 -2.77
CA GLU A 20 9.69 0.01 -3.45
C GLU A 20 10.06 -0.34 -4.89
N THR A 21 10.63 -1.54 -5.12
CA THR A 21 10.91 -2.05 -6.48
C THR A 21 9.64 -2.21 -7.30
N PHE A 22 8.56 -2.73 -6.69
CA PHE A 22 7.26 -2.82 -7.33
C PHE A 22 6.75 -1.43 -7.78
N VAL A 23 6.81 -0.43 -6.90
CA VAL A 23 6.31 0.92 -7.21
C VAL A 23 7.20 1.63 -8.24
N GLU A 24 8.53 1.41 -8.20
CA GLU A 24 9.46 1.89 -9.22
C GLU A 24 9.03 1.44 -10.61
N TYR A 25 8.88 0.13 -10.81
CA TYR A 25 8.54 -0.41 -12.13
C TYR A 25 7.09 -0.20 -12.51
N LEU A 26 6.15 -0.17 -11.55
CA LEU A 26 4.76 0.18 -11.83
C LEU A 26 4.64 1.59 -12.41
N THR A 27 5.39 2.54 -11.87
CA THR A 27 5.39 3.93 -12.34
C THR A 27 6.22 4.09 -13.62
N ALA A 28 7.41 3.47 -13.71
CA ALA A 28 8.27 3.55 -14.90
C ALA A 28 7.66 2.91 -16.14
N ARG A 29 6.92 1.79 -15.98
CA ARG A 29 6.33 1.00 -17.08
C ARG A 29 4.83 1.24 -17.26
N LYS A 30 4.33 2.38 -16.78
CA LYS A 30 2.94 2.83 -16.94
C LYS A 30 2.51 2.69 -18.41
N GLN A 31 1.40 2.00 -18.65
CA GLN A 31 0.92 1.68 -20.01
C GLN A 31 -0.09 2.69 -20.57
N SER A 32 -0.69 3.53 -19.72
CA SER A 32 -1.78 4.43 -20.11
C SER A 32 -1.59 5.79 -19.49
N GLU A 33 -1.49 6.83 -20.32
CA GLU A 33 -1.31 8.21 -19.85
C GLU A 33 -2.46 8.73 -18.98
N ASP A 34 -3.63 8.11 -19.08
CA ASP A 34 -4.82 8.41 -18.27
C ASP A 34 -4.71 8.03 -16.80
N ILE A 35 -3.56 7.50 -16.33
CA ILE A 35 -3.32 7.16 -14.92
C ILE A 35 -2.29 8.11 -14.32
N GLN A 36 -2.65 8.87 -13.29
CA GLN A 36 -1.69 9.64 -12.49
C GLN A 36 -1.39 8.91 -11.18
N TYR A 37 -0.12 8.51 -10.99
CA TYR A 37 0.36 7.95 -9.74
C TYR A 37 0.76 9.05 -8.74
N HIS A 38 0.43 8.83 -7.47
CA HIS A 38 0.82 9.64 -6.31
C HIS A 38 1.44 8.71 -5.27
N VAL A 39 2.72 8.85 -4.95
CA VAL A 39 3.47 7.90 -4.11
C VAL A 39 3.89 8.56 -2.81
N SER A 40 3.49 8.00 -1.67
CA SER A 40 4.00 8.44 -0.38
C SER A 40 5.48 8.04 -0.24
N CYS A 41 6.30 8.94 0.30
CA CYS A 41 7.71 8.68 0.61
C CYS A 41 7.99 8.99 2.09
N LEU A 42 8.69 8.09 2.79
CA LEU A 42 9.10 8.34 4.18
C LEU A 42 10.30 9.28 4.18
N ALA A 43 10.18 10.44 4.83
CA ALA A 43 11.23 11.46 4.81
C ALA A 43 11.28 12.26 6.13
N HIS A 44 12.14 13.29 6.18
CA HIS A 44 12.31 14.19 7.33
C HIS A 44 11.61 15.55 7.14
N ASP A 45 11.01 15.77 5.97
CA ASP A 45 10.24 16.93 5.53
C ASP A 45 8.87 16.51 4.97
N ASN A 46 8.10 17.45 4.43
CA ASN A 46 6.84 17.18 3.73
C ASN A 46 6.87 17.77 2.31
N ASP A 47 8.04 17.78 1.68
CA ASP A 47 8.21 18.31 0.33
C ASP A 47 7.64 17.35 -0.72
N GLU A 48 7.61 17.82 -1.97
CA GLU A 48 7.16 17.02 -3.10
C GLU A 48 8.20 17.03 -4.21
N PHE A 49 8.29 15.93 -4.94
CA PHE A 49 9.13 15.80 -6.13
C PHE A 49 8.43 14.94 -7.17
N LYS A 50 9.03 14.84 -8.36
CA LYS A 50 8.57 13.96 -9.43
C LYS A 50 9.60 12.88 -9.71
N HIS A 51 9.12 11.65 -9.93
CA HIS A 51 9.92 10.52 -10.40
C HIS A 51 9.03 9.64 -11.27
N ASN A 52 9.51 9.18 -12.44
CA ASN A 52 8.71 8.42 -13.42
C ASN A 52 7.34 9.06 -13.72
N ASN A 53 7.28 10.40 -13.80
CA ASN A 53 6.04 11.19 -13.96
C ASN A 53 4.99 11.00 -12.83
N ALA A 54 5.32 10.28 -11.76
CA ALA A 54 4.52 10.21 -10.55
C ALA A 54 4.76 11.46 -9.67
N ARG A 55 3.72 11.87 -8.94
CA ARG A 55 3.86 12.84 -7.85
C ARG A 55 4.33 12.08 -6.61
N CYS A 56 5.50 12.38 -6.11
CA CYS A 56 6.04 11.80 -4.89
C CYS A 56 5.88 12.82 -3.76
N PHE A 57 5.20 12.44 -2.68
CA PHE A 57 4.96 13.33 -1.54
C PHE A 57 5.60 12.76 -0.29
N ASN A 58 6.47 13.56 0.32
CA ASN A 58 7.18 13.21 1.53
C ASN A 58 6.25 13.27 2.74
N VAL A 59 6.44 12.32 3.66
CA VAL A 59 5.69 12.24 4.90
C VAL A 59 6.68 12.13 6.05
N LYS A 60 6.75 13.22 6.82
CA LYS A 60 7.51 13.25 8.07
C LYS A 60 6.80 12.45 9.15
N THR A 61 7.53 11.53 9.78
CA THR A 61 7.01 10.71 10.89
C THR A 61 7.83 10.91 12.15
N PRO A 62 7.23 10.82 13.35
CA PRO A 62 7.98 10.84 14.60
C PRO A 62 8.82 9.56 14.78
N GLU A 63 9.93 9.68 15.51
CA GLU A 63 10.79 8.53 15.86
C GLU A 63 10.19 7.76 17.05
N ILE A 64 9.28 6.83 16.75
CA ILE A 64 8.54 6.03 17.76
C ILE A 64 8.81 4.52 17.61
N GLY A 65 10.02 4.17 17.15
CA GLY A 65 10.45 2.78 16.95
C GLY A 65 9.55 2.03 15.95
N SER A 66 9.16 0.80 16.29
CA SER A 66 8.37 -0.09 15.40
C SER A 66 7.02 0.49 14.98
N ALA A 67 6.43 1.40 15.77
CA ALA A 67 5.18 2.07 15.44
C ALA A 67 5.31 3.10 14.30
N LYS A 68 6.53 3.47 13.91
CA LYS A 68 6.82 4.42 12.83
C LYS A 68 6.16 4.02 11.51
N ALA A 69 6.13 2.72 11.19
CA ALA A 69 5.48 2.22 9.96
C ALA A 69 3.96 2.41 9.99
N VAL A 70 3.32 2.29 11.15
CA VAL A 70 1.88 2.54 11.31
C VAL A 70 1.59 4.04 11.21
N ALA A 71 2.41 4.87 11.88
CA ALA A 71 2.28 6.32 11.81
C ALA A 71 2.47 6.84 10.38
N TYR A 72 3.46 6.31 9.65
CA TYR A 72 3.72 6.62 8.26
C TYR A 72 2.49 6.41 7.37
N ASP A 73 1.88 5.23 7.42
CA ASP A 73 0.72 4.92 6.58
C ASP A 73 -0.50 5.78 6.93
N ILE A 74 -0.74 6.04 8.23
CA ILE A 74 -1.85 6.89 8.66
C ILE A 74 -1.64 8.34 8.20
N LEU A 75 -0.43 8.89 8.33
CA LEU A 75 -0.13 10.25 7.91
C LEU A 75 -0.19 10.38 6.38
N SER A 76 0.31 9.39 5.66
CA SER A 76 0.18 9.30 4.20
C SER A 76 -1.30 9.29 3.77
N LEU A 77 -2.13 8.49 4.44
CA LEU A 77 -3.57 8.39 4.15
C LEU A 77 -4.30 9.71 4.41
N LYS A 78 -3.94 10.41 5.49
CA LYS A 78 -4.45 11.75 5.78
C LYS A 78 -4.06 12.75 4.69
N GLU A 79 -2.83 12.70 4.21
CA GLU A 79 -2.37 13.55 3.11
C GLU A 79 -3.10 13.23 1.80
N CYS A 80 -3.28 11.96 1.44
CA CYS A 80 -4.09 11.57 0.29
C CYS A 80 -5.50 12.17 0.36
N ILE A 81 -6.18 12.03 1.51
CA ILE A 81 -7.53 12.60 1.72
C ILE A 81 -7.51 14.13 1.58
N ARG A 82 -6.52 14.80 2.15
CA ARG A 82 -6.37 16.26 2.05
C ARG A 82 -6.17 16.70 0.60
N TYR A 83 -5.26 16.04 -0.11
CA TYR A 83 -4.92 16.33 -1.49
C TYR A 83 -6.11 16.11 -2.44
N ILE A 84 -6.83 14.99 -2.29
CA ILE A 84 -8.03 14.68 -3.08
C ILE A 84 -9.08 15.78 -2.91
N LYS A 85 -9.34 16.20 -1.67
CA LYS A 85 -10.31 17.28 -1.38
C LYS A 85 -9.88 18.63 -1.93
N ARG A 86 -8.64 19.03 -1.67
CA ARG A 86 -8.11 20.34 -2.08
C ARG A 86 -8.16 20.52 -3.60
N ASN A 87 -7.90 19.46 -4.35
CA ASN A 87 -7.85 19.48 -5.81
C ASN A 87 -9.15 18.99 -6.45
N SER A 88 -10.21 18.74 -5.68
CA SER A 88 -11.51 18.23 -6.15
C SER A 88 -11.38 17.01 -7.08
N LEU A 89 -10.47 16.08 -6.76
CA LEU A 89 -10.18 14.95 -7.63
C LEU A 89 -11.32 13.94 -7.61
N THR A 90 -11.72 13.51 -8.80
CA THR A 90 -12.65 12.39 -9.02
C THR A 90 -11.89 11.15 -9.49
N ASN A 91 -12.52 9.98 -9.51
CA ASN A 91 -11.93 8.72 -10.01
C ASN A 91 -10.61 8.34 -9.33
N CYS A 92 -10.61 8.36 -7.99
CA CYS A 92 -9.43 8.04 -7.19
C CYS A 92 -9.45 6.58 -6.66
N ILE A 93 -8.26 6.01 -6.55
CA ILE A 93 -7.98 4.77 -5.83
C ILE A 93 -6.88 5.05 -4.82
N VAL A 94 -7.05 4.62 -3.57
CA VAL A 94 -5.97 4.53 -2.60
C VAL A 94 -5.53 3.08 -2.53
N TYR A 95 -4.29 2.80 -2.89
CA TYR A 95 -3.68 1.49 -2.86
C TYR A 95 -2.67 1.40 -1.72
N VAL A 96 -3.02 0.67 -0.67
CA VAL A 96 -2.21 0.53 0.55
C VAL A 96 -1.35 -0.73 0.45
N LEU A 97 -0.04 -0.57 0.59
CA LEU A 97 0.93 -1.66 0.61
C LEU A 97 1.15 -2.11 2.05
N ALA A 98 0.91 -3.40 2.31
CA ALA A 98 0.87 -4.08 3.59
C ALA A 98 -0.34 -3.79 4.49
N CYS A 99 -0.53 -4.70 5.45
CA CYS A 99 -1.66 -4.72 6.35
C CYS A 99 -1.37 -4.05 7.71
N ARG A 100 -0.89 -2.80 7.74
CA ARG A 100 -0.35 -2.20 8.98
C ARG A 100 -1.29 -1.33 9.81
N ILE A 101 -2.39 -0.85 9.23
CA ILE A 101 -3.26 0.19 9.83
C ILE A 101 -4.67 -0.32 10.17
N GLY A 102 -4.86 -1.62 10.32
CA GLY A 102 -6.17 -2.26 10.47
C GLY A 102 -7.07 -1.68 11.57
N PRO A 103 -6.57 -1.41 12.81
CA PRO A 103 -7.39 -0.79 13.86
C PRO A 103 -7.98 0.57 13.47
N PHE A 104 -7.36 1.28 12.53
CA PHE A 104 -7.82 2.59 12.04
C PHE A 104 -8.49 2.52 10.67
N PHE A 105 -8.35 1.40 9.97
CA PHE A 105 -8.63 1.29 8.54
C PHE A 105 -10.11 1.53 8.21
N SER A 106 -11.05 0.95 8.98
CA SER A 106 -12.49 1.10 8.72
C SER A 106 -12.95 2.57 8.78
N PHE A 107 -12.42 3.35 9.73
CA PHE A 107 -12.72 4.79 9.82
C PHE A 107 -12.31 5.54 8.55
N TYR A 108 -11.08 5.34 8.08
CA TYR A 108 -10.60 6.00 6.88
C TYR A 108 -11.24 5.46 5.60
N LYS A 109 -11.50 4.15 5.51
CA LYS A 109 -12.22 3.54 4.40
C LYS A 109 -13.60 4.16 4.25
N ASN A 110 -14.36 4.28 5.34
CA ASN A 110 -15.69 4.89 5.30
C ASN A 110 -15.64 6.37 4.86
N LYS A 111 -14.60 7.10 5.25
CA LYS A 111 -14.38 8.48 4.81
C LYS A 111 -14.06 8.58 3.32
N LEU A 112 -13.21 7.70 2.81
CA LEU A 112 -12.82 7.63 1.40
C LEU A 112 -14.00 7.18 0.52
N GLU A 113 -14.79 6.22 0.99
CA GLU A 113 -15.97 5.74 0.29
C GLU A 113 -17.03 6.84 0.12
N LYS A 114 -17.26 7.67 1.15
CA LYS A 114 -18.11 8.86 1.06
C LYS A 114 -17.60 9.90 0.05
N MET A 115 -16.32 9.85 -0.30
CA MET A 115 -15.70 10.68 -1.33
C MET A 115 -15.68 9.98 -2.71
N GLY A 116 -16.30 8.81 -2.85
CA GLY A 116 -16.27 8.01 -4.08
C GLY A 116 -14.92 7.36 -4.37
N VAL A 117 -14.02 7.28 -3.39
CA VAL A 117 -12.67 6.74 -3.54
C VAL A 117 -12.64 5.27 -3.16
N LYS A 118 -12.06 4.44 -4.03
CA LYS A 118 -11.86 3.00 -3.77
C LYS A 118 -10.57 2.75 -2.99
N VAL A 119 -10.59 1.77 -2.09
CA VAL A 119 -9.42 1.41 -1.28
C VAL A 119 -9.00 -0.03 -1.56
N PHE A 120 -7.84 -0.16 -2.21
CA PHE A 120 -7.21 -1.44 -2.50
C PHE A 120 -6.10 -1.71 -1.50
N VAL A 121 -5.83 -2.98 -1.22
CA VAL A 121 -4.77 -3.39 -0.30
C VAL A 121 -3.92 -4.47 -0.96
N ASN A 122 -2.59 -4.34 -0.87
CA ASN A 122 -1.64 -5.40 -1.18
C ASN A 122 -1.24 -6.07 0.16
N PRO A 123 -1.78 -7.26 0.49
CA PRO A 123 -1.42 -7.93 1.73
C PRO A 123 0.02 -8.45 1.66
N ASP A 124 0.82 -8.12 2.68
CA ASP A 124 2.22 -8.54 2.87
C ASP A 124 2.36 -9.99 3.37
N GLY A 125 1.23 -10.67 3.61
CA GLY A 125 1.17 -12.06 4.05
C GLY A 125 1.49 -12.23 5.53
N HIS A 126 2.31 -13.23 5.86
CA HIS A 126 2.52 -13.70 7.23
C HIS A 126 3.44 -12.80 8.10
N GLU A 127 3.33 -11.48 8.03
CA GLU A 127 4.17 -10.55 8.81
C GLU A 127 4.06 -10.82 10.33
N TRP A 128 2.88 -11.24 10.80
CA TRP A 128 2.65 -11.65 12.19
C TRP A 128 3.41 -12.92 12.62
N LYS A 129 3.88 -13.76 11.69
CA LYS A 129 4.65 -14.98 12.02
C LYS A 129 6.15 -14.73 12.18
N ARG A 130 6.64 -13.52 11.88
CA ARG A 130 8.10 -13.26 11.90
C ARG A 130 8.68 -13.36 13.30
N SER A 131 9.82 -14.03 13.39
CA SER A 131 10.52 -14.32 14.64
C SER A 131 10.92 -13.07 15.42
N LYS A 132 11.31 -11.99 14.71
CA LYS A 132 11.74 -10.70 15.30
C LYS A 132 10.67 -9.97 16.12
N TRP A 133 9.40 -10.35 16.01
CA TRP A 133 8.29 -9.67 16.69
C TRP A 133 7.96 -10.31 18.04
N SER A 134 7.75 -9.46 19.05
CA SER A 134 7.20 -9.88 20.35
C SER A 134 5.76 -10.38 20.21
N PRO A 135 5.24 -11.20 21.16
CA PRO A 135 3.87 -11.73 21.09
C PRO A 135 2.79 -10.64 20.93
N ALA A 136 2.95 -9.50 21.60
CA ALA A 136 2.05 -8.36 21.47
C ALA A 136 2.05 -7.78 20.05
N ILE A 137 3.23 -7.61 19.44
CA ILE A 137 3.37 -7.09 18.07
C ILE A 137 2.79 -8.08 17.05
N ARG A 138 3.05 -9.38 17.21
CA ARG A 138 2.45 -10.42 16.35
C ARG A 138 0.92 -10.38 16.41
N THR A 139 0.36 -10.23 17.61
CA THR A 139 -1.10 -10.09 17.83
C THR A 139 -1.63 -8.85 17.12
N TYR A 140 -0.96 -7.71 17.26
CA TYR A 140 -1.31 -6.49 16.53
C TYR A 140 -1.33 -6.71 15.02
N TRP A 141 -0.29 -7.32 14.44
CA TRP A 141 -0.24 -7.55 12.99
C TRP A 141 -1.36 -8.47 12.51
N LYS A 142 -1.69 -9.55 13.24
CA LYS A 142 -2.80 -10.43 12.85
C LYS A 142 -4.16 -9.72 12.96
N ILE A 143 -4.37 -8.90 13.99
CA ILE A 143 -5.58 -8.07 14.12
C ILE A 143 -5.63 -7.04 12.98
N SER A 144 -4.51 -6.40 12.68
CA SER A 144 -4.41 -5.39 11.64
C SER A 144 -4.75 -5.97 10.25
N GLU A 145 -4.14 -7.11 9.89
CA GLU A 145 -4.46 -7.86 8.68
C GLU A 145 -5.94 -8.21 8.59
N LYS A 146 -6.49 -8.83 9.64
CA LYS A 146 -7.91 -9.19 9.71
C LYS A 146 -8.83 -8.00 9.42
N LEU A 147 -8.54 -6.84 10.02
CA LEU A 147 -9.38 -5.65 9.88
C LEU A 147 -9.23 -5.00 8.50
N MET A 148 -8.05 -5.04 7.87
CA MET A 148 -7.88 -4.54 6.50
C MET A 148 -8.54 -5.46 5.48
N VAL A 149 -8.33 -6.78 5.59
CA VAL A 149 -8.97 -7.79 4.74
C VAL A 149 -10.50 -7.70 4.79
N LYS A 150 -11.07 -7.50 5.99
CA LYS A 150 -12.52 -7.37 6.16
C LYS A 150 -13.13 -6.18 5.42
N ASN A 151 -12.41 -5.07 5.28
CA ASN A 151 -12.99 -3.78 4.89
C ASN A 151 -12.53 -3.25 3.52
N ALA A 152 -11.47 -3.80 2.92
CA ALA A 152 -10.95 -3.33 1.64
C ALA A 152 -11.94 -3.58 0.49
N ASP A 153 -11.94 -2.70 -0.52
CA ASP A 153 -12.75 -2.92 -1.73
C ASP A 153 -12.20 -4.08 -2.58
N LEU A 154 -10.87 -4.23 -2.60
CA LEU A 154 -10.15 -5.28 -3.32
C LEU A 154 -8.79 -5.55 -2.65
N LEU A 155 -8.45 -6.82 -2.54
CA LEU A 155 -7.11 -7.28 -2.15
C LEU A 155 -6.36 -7.74 -3.39
N VAL A 156 -5.26 -7.06 -3.72
CA VAL A 156 -4.40 -7.40 -4.85
C VAL A 156 -3.23 -8.22 -4.31
N CYS A 157 -3.30 -9.53 -4.48
CA CYS A 157 -2.32 -10.48 -3.99
C CYS A 157 -1.21 -10.69 -5.04
N ASP A 158 0.05 -10.53 -4.65
CA ASP A 158 1.21 -10.67 -5.54
C ASP A 158 1.67 -12.12 -5.75
N SER A 159 1.09 -13.07 -5.01
CA SER A 159 1.35 -14.50 -5.13
C SER A 159 0.06 -15.32 -4.95
N LYS A 160 -0.01 -16.47 -5.63
CA LYS A 160 -1.09 -17.45 -5.44
C LYS A 160 -1.16 -17.95 -3.99
N GLY A 161 -0.01 -18.05 -3.32
CA GLY A 161 0.08 -18.47 -1.92
C GLY A 161 -0.60 -17.47 -0.98
N ILE A 162 -0.34 -16.18 -1.14
CA ILE A 162 -1.02 -15.13 -0.36
C ILE A 162 -2.51 -15.10 -0.67
N GLU A 163 -2.91 -15.21 -1.95
CA GLU A 163 -4.33 -15.22 -2.29
C GLU A 163 -5.06 -16.40 -1.65
N SER A 164 -4.49 -17.60 -1.72
CA SER A 164 -5.04 -18.81 -1.08
C SER A 164 -5.14 -18.66 0.44
N TYR A 165 -4.09 -18.13 1.08
CA TYR A 165 -4.09 -17.84 2.51
C TYR A 165 -5.23 -16.88 2.87
N ILE A 166 -5.36 -15.76 2.17
CA ILE A 166 -6.40 -14.76 2.44
C ILE A 166 -7.81 -15.35 2.26
N LYS A 167 -8.07 -16.06 1.16
CA LYS A 167 -9.36 -16.72 0.90
C LYS A 167 -9.71 -17.75 1.97
N THR A 168 -8.71 -18.45 2.52
CA THR A 168 -8.90 -19.52 3.49
C THR A 168 -9.08 -18.98 4.92
N ASP A 169 -8.09 -18.25 5.44
CA ASP A 169 -8.09 -17.74 6.82
C ASP A 169 -9.20 -16.71 7.08
N TYR A 170 -9.58 -15.97 6.04
CA TYR A 170 -10.54 -14.87 6.13
C TYR A 170 -11.85 -15.15 5.39
N LYS A 171 -12.13 -16.41 5.03
CA LYS A 171 -13.35 -16.83 4.29
C LYS A 171 -14.64 -16.23 4.82
N LYS A 172 -14.79 -16.12 6.14
CA LYS A 172 -15.98 -15.54 6.81
C LYS A 172 -16.28 -14.09 6.45
N TYR A 173 -15.30 -13.36 5.91
CA TYR A 173 -15.46 -11.98 5.43
C TYR A 173 -15.72 -11.90 3.93
N ASN A 174 -15.74 -13.03 3.22
CA ASN A 174 -15.87 -13.12 1.77
C ASN A 174 -14.97 -12.11 1.02
N PRO A 175 -13.64 -12.13 1.27
CA PRO A 175 -12.74 -11.11 0.74
C PRO A 175 -12.72 -11.13 -0.78
N LYS A 176 -12.86 -9.95 -1.40
CA LYS A 176 -12.65 -9.79 -2.84
C LYS A 176 -11.16 -9.75 -3.10
N THR A 177 -10.65 -10.71 -3.86
CA THR A 177 -9.23 -10.79 -4.19
C THR A 177 -9.01 -10.85 -5.69
N THR A 178 -7.81 -10.47 -6.12
CA THR A 178 -7.28 -10.79 -7.43
C THR A 178 -5.80 -11.11 -7.29
N PHE A 179 -5.31 -12.06 -8.09
CA PHE A 179 -3.88 -12.37 -8.15
C PHE A 179 -3.26 -11.63 -9.34
N ILE A 180 -2.25 -10.80 -9.04
CA ILE A 180 -1.44 -10.08 -10.05
C ILE A 180 0.03 -10.24 -9.64
N ALA A 181 0.76 -11.08 -10.36
CA ALA A 181 2.18 -11.29 -10.10
C ALA A 181 3.00 -10.02 -10.38
N TYR A 182 4.08 -9.81 -9.62
CA TYR A 182 5.10 -8.85 -10.03
C TYR A 182 5.81 -9.31 -11.31
N GLY A 183 6.20 -8.33 -12.12
CA GLY A 183 7.05 -8.58 -13.28
C GLY A 183 8.48 -8.88 -12.86
N ALA A 184 9.22 -9.54 -13.75
CA ALA A 184 10.66 -9.73 -13.65
C ALA A 184 11.26 -9.48 -15.03
N ASP A 185 12.49 -8.94 -15.06
CA ASP A 185 13.23 -8.85 -16.31
C ASP A 185 13.76 -10.23 -16.66
N VAL A 186 13.27 -10.77 -17.78
CA VAL A 186 13.63 -12.08 -18.29
C VAL A 186 14.79 -11.94 -19.27
N THR A 187 16.00 -11.81 -18.73
CA THR A 187 17.23 -11.91 -19.52
C THR A 187 17.87 -13.28 -19.31
N SER A 188 18.31 -13.92 -20.40
CA SER A 188 19.05 -15.18 -20.32
C SER A 188 20.29 -15.00 -19.45
N SER A 189 20.50 -15.94 -18.52
CA SER A 189 21.73 -15.98 -17.72
C SER A 189 22.93 -16.10 -18.65
N SER A 190 23.95 -15.26 -18.44
CA SER A 190 25.26 -15.42 -19.09
C SER A 190 26.10 -16.51 -18.42
N LEU A 191 25.68 -17.00 -17.26
CA LEU A 191 26.27 -18.17 -16.60
C LEU A 191 25.73 -19.41 -17.31
N LYS A 192 26.66 -20.17 -17.93
CA LYS A 192 26.43 -21.49 -18.52
C LYS A 192 26.24 -22.53 -17.45
#